data_AF-A0A834W0C1-F1
#
_entry.id   AF-A0A834W0C1-F1
#
_cell.length_a   1.000
_cell.length_b   1.000
_cell.length_c   1.000
_cell.angle_alpha   90.00
_cell.angle_beta   90.00
_cell.angle_gamma   90.00
#
_symmetry.space_group_name_H-M   'P 1'
#
loop_
_entity.id
_entity.type
_entity.pdbx_description
1 polymer ?
#
loop_
_entity_poly.entity_id
_entity_poly.type
_entity_poly.pdbx_seq_one_letter_code
_entity_poly.pdbx_strand_id
1 'polypeptide(L)'
;MREEYEKLDKAEMSIWDCCELLNEVVDESDPDLDEPQIQHLLQSAEAIRKDYPYEDWLHLAALIHDLGKILTLPQFGGLPQWAVVGDTFPVGCAFDESNIHYKYFKDNPDFHNPAYNTKNGIYYPNCGLKNVSMSWGHDDYMYMVAKANGTTLPEAALFIIRYHSFYPVHTLGAYKHLMSEEDAKNFKWLKIFNKYDLYSKSKVLIDVEEIKPYYLSIIDKYFPAKLRW
;
A
#
# COMPACT_ATOMS: atom_id res chain seq x y z
N MET A 1 13.81 -5.13 9.22
CA MET A 1 12.63 -4.26 8.98
C MET A 1 11.34 -4.98 9.33
N ARG A 2 10.87 -6.00 8.58
CA ARG A 2 9.58 -6.67 8.91
C ARG A 2 9.45 -7.12 10.38
N GLU A 3 10.41 -7.88 10.89
CA GLU A 3 10.43 -8.35 12.30
C GLU A 3 10.44 -7.22 13.36
N GLU A 4 10.93 -6.05 12.97
CA GLU A 4 10.95 -4.89 13.87
C GLU A 4 9.58 -4.23 13.94
N TYR A 5 8.95 -4.05 12.78
CA TYR A 5 7.70 -3.33 12.64
C TYR A 5 6.45 -4.20 12.83
N GLU A 6 6.56 -5.53 12.78
CA GLU A 6 5.44 -6.43 13.14
C GLU A 6 5.03 -6.33 14.61
N LYS A 7 5.88 -5.75 15.46
CA LYS A 7 5.61 -5.59 16.90
C LYS A 7 4.50 -4.59 17.17
N LEU A 8 4.30 -3.62 16.28
CA LEU A 8 3.32 -2.54 16.39
C LEU A 8 3.34 -1.88 17.78
N ASP A 9 4.51 -1.36 18.14
CA ASP A 9 4.84 -0.81 19.45
C ASP A 9 5.22 0.68 19.42
N LYS A 10 4.92 1.38 18.31
CA LYS A 10 5.28 2.79 18.10
C LYS A 10 4.19 3.75 18.57
N ALA A 11 2.92 3.38 18.39
CA ALA A 11 1.80 4.18 18.82
C ALA A 11 0.51 3.38 19.03
N GLU A 12 -0.45 3.97 19.76
CA GLU A 12 -1.83 3.52 19.80
C GLU A 12 -2.77 4.66 19.41
N MET A 13 -3.39 4.56 18.23
CA MET A 13 -4.23 5.63 17.67
C MET A 13 -5.33 5.08 16.74
N SER A 14 -6.35 5.88 16.47
CA SER A 14 -7.41 5.49 15.54
C SER A 14 -6.93 5.58 14.08
N ILE A 15 -7.65 4.96 13.14
CA ILE A 15 -7.39 5.16 11.71
C ILE A 15 -7.48 6.65 11.34
N TRP A 16 -8.47 7.37 11.87
CA TRP A 16 -8.66 8.78 11.54
C TRP A 16 -7.56 9.67 12.12
N ASP A 17 -7.11 9.38 13.36
CA ASP A 17 -5.96 10.05 13.96
C ASP A 17 -4.71 9.89 13.06
N CYS A 18 -4.54 8.70 12.47
CA CYS A 18 -3.45 8.44 11.52
C CYS A 18 -3.62 9.19 10.20
N CYS A 19 -4.84 9.33 9.67
CA CYS A 19 -5.11 10.16 8.50
C CYS A 19 -4.72 11.62 8.74
N GLU A 20 -5.03 12.15 9.93
CA GLU A 20 -4.67 13.52 10.32
C GLU A 20 -3.16 13.66 10.50
N LEU A 21 -2.50 12.68 11.14
CA LEU A 21 -1.04 12.63 11.30
C LEU A 21 -0.28 12.59 9.98
N LEU A 22 -0.83 11.92 8.96
CA LEU A 22 -0.17 11.78 7.67
C LEU A 22 0.06 13.12 6.95
N ASN A 23 -0.64 14.19 7.34
CA ASN A 23 -0.38 15.54 6.84
C ASN A 23 1.02 16.08 7.21
N GLU A 24 1.72 15.45 8.16
CA GLU A 24 3.12 15.75 8.48
C GLU A 24 4.12 15.10 7.50
N VAL A 25 3.65 14.25 6.58
CA VAL A 25 4.48 13.52 5.61
C VAL A 25 4.40 14.17 4.24
N VAL A 26 5.56 14.39 3.61
CA VAL A 26 5.68 14.78 2.19
C VAL A 26 6.24 13.58 1.43
N ASP A 27 5.51 13.10 0.41
CA ASP A 27 5.96 12.00 -0.44
C ASP A 27 6.84 12.51 -1.59
N GLU A 28 8.15 12.22 -1.54
CA GLU A 28 9.09 12.66 -2.58
C GLU A 28 9.07 11.78 -3.83
N SER A 29 8.40 10.62 -3.78
CA SER A 29 8.31 9.71 -4.91
C SER A 29 7.16 10.03 -5.87
N ASP A 30 6.17 10.78 -5.38
CA ASP A 30 4.98 11.15 -6.13
C ASP A 30 5.17 12.50 -6.85
N PRO A 31 5.31 12.51 -8.19
CA PRO A 31 5.50 13.76 -8.93
C PRO A 31 4.21 14.59 -9.04
N ASP A 32 3.06 14.04 -8.67
CA ASP A 32 1.73 14.62 -8.91
C ASP A 32 1.06 15.15 -7.62
N LEU A 33 1.70 15.04 -6.46
CA LEU A 33 1.12 15.41 -5.17
C LEU A 33 1.69 16.73 -4.63
N ASP A 34 0.91 17.81 -4.77
CA ASP A 34 1.19 19.13 -4.16
C ASP A 34 0.40 19.37 -2.86
N GLU A 35 -0.64 18.56 -2.58
CA GLU A 35 -1.63 18.80 -1.52
C GLU A 35 -1.34 17.95 -0.25
N PRO A 36 -1.92 18.29 0.91
CA PRO A 36 -1.79 17.49 2.12
C PRO A 36 -2.23 16.04 1.90
N GLN A 37 -1.50 15.07 2.47
CA GLN A 37 -1.75 13.65 2.24
C GLN A 37 -3.20 13.21 2.53
N ILE A 38 -3.87 13.79 3.53
CA ILE A 38 -5.27 13.45 3.81
C ILE A 38 -6.20 13.75 2.62
N GLN A 39 -5.88 14.77 1.82
CA GLN A 39 -6.66 15.12 0.63
C GLN A 39 -6.52 14.05 -0.44
N HIS A 40 -5.32 13.49 -0.64
CA HIS A 40 -5.11 12.35 -1.54
C HIS A 40 -5.95 11.13 -1.13
N LEU A 41 -5.90 10.77 0.17
CA LEU A 41 -6.69 9.66 0.71
C LEU A 41 -8.20 9.85 0.44
N LEU A 42 -8.70 11.06 0.72
CA LEU A 42 -10.11 11.39 0.56
C LEU A 42 -10.52 11.49 -0.91
N GLN A 43 -9.67 12.03 -1.78
CA GLN A 43 -9.93 12.13 -3.23
C GLN A 43 -10.10 10.75 -3.84
N SER A 44 -9.20 9.84 -3.50
CA SER A 44 -9.28 8.44 -3.92
C SER A 44 -10.56 7.78 -3.40
N ALA A 45 -10.85 7.93 -2.11
CA ALA A 45 -12.00 7.30 -1.48
C ALA A 45 -13.35 7.86 -1.99
N GLU A 46 -13.50 9.18 -2.15
CA GLU A 46 -14.73 9.81 -2.65
C GLU A 46 -14.94 9.51 -4.15
N ALA A 47 -13.88 9.48 -4.95
CA ALA A 47 -13.98 9.13 -6.36
C ALA A 47 -14.45 7.68 -6.54
N ILE A 48 -13.94 6.74 -5.73
CA ILE A 48 -14.47 5.37 -5.69
C ILE A 48 -15.92 5.36 -5.22
N ARG A 49 -16.24 6.05 -4.12
CA ARG A 49 -17.58 6.08 -3.55
C ARG A 49 -18.65 6.55 -4.52
N LYS A 50 -18.30 7.46 -5.41
CA LYS A 50 -19.18 7.93 -6.48
C LYS A 50 -19.51 6.83 -7.50
N ASP A 51 -18.53 6.01 -7.88
CA ASP A 51 -18.67 5.00 -8.93
C ASP A 51 -19.12 3.62 -8.38
N TYR A 52 -18.82 3.34 -7.11
CA TYR A 52 -19.09 2.08 -6.41
C TYR A 52 -19.83 2.29 -5.08
N PRO A 53 -21.03 2.90 -5.08
CA PRO A 53 -21.68 3.42 -3.87
C PRO A 53 -22.05 2.36 -2.82
N TYR A 54 -22.01 1.06 -3.15
CA TYR A 54 -22.38 -0.03 -2.24
C TYR A 54 -21.16 -0.82 -1.73
N GLU A 55 -19.95 -0.45 -2.17
CA GLU A 55 -18.70 -1.13 -1.83
C GLU A 55 -17.95 -0.35 -0.74
N ASP A 56 -18.58 -0.15 0.42
CA ASP A 56 -18.01 0.65 1.51
C ASP A 56 -16.61 0.19 1.98
N TRP A 57 -16.31 -1.10 1.90
CA TRP A 57 -14.98 -1.67 2.16
C TRP A 57 -13.92 -1.15 1.19
N LEU A 58 -14.30 -0.85 -0.06
CA LEU A 58 -13.39 -0.34 -1.09
C LEU A 58 -13.12 1.15 -0.86
N HIS A 59 -14.11 1.89 -0.37
CA HIS A 59 -13.92 3.28 0.03
C HIS A 59 -12.93 3.35 1.19
N LEU A 60 -13.08 2.46 2.18
CA LEU A 60 -12.17 2.39 3.31
C LEU A 60 -10.77 1.91 2.88
N ALA A 61 -10.66 0.92 2.00
CA ALA A 61 -9.37 0.50 1.45
C ALA A 61 -8.62 1.68 0.82
N ALA A 62 -9.33 2.54 0.08
CA ALA A 62 -8.75 3.75 -0.49
C ALA A 62 -8.46 4.84 0.51
N LEU A 63 -9.24 4.99 1.58
CA LEU A 63 -8.89 5.93 2.64
C LEU A 63 -7.57 5.54 3.33
N ILE A 64 -7.31 4.24 3.49
CA ILE A 64 -6.23 3.78 4.38
C ILE A 64 -4.97 3.28 3.67
N HIS A 65 -4.98 3.13 2.35
CA HIS A 65 -3.90 2.48 1.58
C HIS A 65 -2.51 3.03 1.91
N ASP A 66 -2.42 4.35 2.07
CA ASP A 66 -1.19 5.10 2.22
C ASP A 66 -0.80 5.39 3.69
N LEU A 67 -1.58 4.95 4.68
CA LEU A 67 -1.31 5.25 6.08
C LEU A 67 0.02 4.66 6.58
N GLY A 68 0.59 3.69 5.88
CA GLY A 68 1.92 3.18 6.21
C GLY A 68 3.06 4.17 5.96
N LYS A 69 2.79 5.30 5.29
CA LYS A 69 3.78 6.36 5.04
C LYS A 69 4.24 7.07 6.33
N ILE A 70 3.52 6.90 7.44
CA ILE A 70 3.93 7.37 8.77
C ILE A 70 5.29 6.83 9.23
N LEU A 71 5.80 5.75 8.63
CA LEU A 71 7.15 5.22 8.89
C LEU A 71 8.27 6.25 8.67
N THR A 72 8.03 7.28 7.86
CA THR A 72 8.95 8.41 7.65
C THR A 72 9.05 9.34 8.85
N LEU A 73 8.06 9.32 9.76
CA LEU A 73 8.04 10.18 10.93
C LEU A 73 8.99 9.66 12.02
N PRO A 74 9.70 10.54 12.76
CA PRO A 74 10.63 10.12 13.81
C PRO A 74 10.03 9.18 14.86
N GLN A 75 8.74 9.38 15.22
CA GLN A 75 8.03 8.52 16.17
C GLN A 75 7.91 7.07 15.71
N PHE A 76 7.88 6.83 14.39
CA PHE A 76 7.77 5.51 13.77
C PHE A 76 9.11 5.00 13.24
N GLY A 77 10.22 5.63 13.62
CA GLY A 77 11.58 5.22 13.28
C GLY A 77 12.28 6.14 12.26
N GLY A 78 11.57 7.08 11.65
CA GLY A 78 12.18 8.06 10.74
C GLY A 78 12.87 7.40 9.55
N LEU A 79 12.24 6.37 8.96
CA LEU A 79 12.84 5.63 7.86
C LEU A 79 13.05 6.55 6.65
N PRO A 80 14.14 6.35 5.89
CA PRO A 80 14.32 7.09 4.65
C PRO A 80 13.20 6.76 3.66
N GLN A 81 12.79 7.74 2.85
CA GLN A 81 11.65 7.60 1.93
C GLN A 81 11.74 6.36 1.03
N TRP A 82 12.93 6.00 0.53
CA TRP A 82 13.11 4.80 -0.31
C TRP A 82 12.76 3.47 0.38
N ALA A 83 12.69 3.45 1.71
CA ALA A 83 12.29 2.30 2.50
C ALA A 83 10.81 2.39 2.96
N VAL A 84 10.04 3.36 2.44
CA VAL A 84 8.65 3.61 2.80
C VAL A 84 7.76 3.77 1.58
N VAL A 85 8.10 4.66 0.65
CA VAL A 85 7.26 5.05 -0.50
C VAL A 85 7.78 4.48 -1.82
N GLY A 86 6.99 4.63 -2.89
CA GLY A 86 7.34 4.28 -4.25
C GLY A 86 6.96 2.86 -4.68
N ASP A 87 7.13 2.58 -5.97
CA ASP A 87 6.82 1.30 -6.59
C ASP A 87 7.52 0.13 -5.89
N THR A 88 6.76 -0.93 -5.61
CA THR A 88 7.28 -2.15 -4.99
C THR A 88 7.64 -3.22 -6.02
N PHE A 89 8.56 -4.10 -5.64
CA PHE A 89 9.03 -5.22 -6.45
C PHE A 89 9.39 -6.43 -5.58
N PRO A 90 9.32 -7.67 -6.10
CA PRO A 90 9.81 -8.84 -5.38
C PRO A 90 11.32 -8.78 -5.14
N VAL A 91 11.76 -9.07 -3.92
CA VAL A 91 13.17 -9.32 -3.60
C VAL A 91 13.45 -10.82 -3.61
N GLY A 92 14.71 -11.25 -3.69
CA GLY A 92 15.05 -12.69 -3.69
C GLY A 92 14.74 -13.43 -5.00
N CYS A 93 14.38 -12.71 -6.08
CA CYS A 93 14.38 -13.20 -7.45
C CYS A 93 14.93 -12.12 -8.40
N ALA A 94 15.10 -12.46 -9.68
CA ALA A 94 15.63 -11.52 -10.66
C ALA A 94 14.71 -10.30 -10.77
N PHE A 95 15.32 -9.12 -10.74
CA PHE A 95 14.61 -7.88 -11.02
C PHE A 95 14.22 -7.83 -12.49
N ASP A 96 12.98 -7.44 -12.77
CA ASP A 96 12.42 -7.30 -14.10
C ASP A 96 12.62 -5.88 -14.63
N GLU A 97 12.85 -5.73 -15.94
CA GLU A 97 13.09 -4.43 -16.59
C GLU A 97 11.88 -3.47 -16.50
N SER A 98 10.70 -4.00 -16.16
CA SER A 98 9.50 -3.24 -15.85
C SER A 98 9.57 -2.42 -14.55
N ASN A 99 10.53 -2.72 -13.65
CA ASN A 99 10.74 -1.90 -12.45
C ASN A 99 11.20 -0.49 -12.83
N ILE A 100 10.57 0.54 -12.26
CA ILE A 100 10.96 1.93 -12.52
C ILE A 100 12.44 2.15 -12.18
N HIS A 101 13.14 2.85 -13.08
CA HIS A 101 14.59 3.08 -13.01
C HIS A 101 15.45 1.80 -12.87
N TYR A 102 15.05 0.69 -13.52
CA TYR A 102 15.75 -0.60 -13.55
C TYR A 102 17.29 -0.54 -13.62
N LYS A 103 17.86 0.43 -14.35
CA LYS A 103 19.31 0.64 -14.46
C LYS A 103 20.07 0.68 -13.12
N TYR A 104 19.45 1.19 -12.03
CA TYR A 104 20.08 1.28 -10.71
C TYR A 104 20.10 -0.05 -9.96
N PHE A 105 19.30 -1.04 -10.37
CA PHE A 105 19.32 -2.35 -9.74
C PHE A 105 20.64 -3.10 -9.95
N LYS A 106 21.44 -2.74 -10.96
CA LYS A 106 22.76 -3.34 -11.21
C LYS A 106 23.74 -3.14 -10.04
N ASP A 107 23.54 -2.09 -9.25
CA ASP A 107 24.35 -1.79 -8.07
C ASP A 107 23.82 -2.49 -6.81
N ASN A 108 22.65 -3.14 -6.88
CA ASN A 108 22.11 -3.94 -5.78
C ASN A 108 22.92 -5.24 -5.64
N PRO A 109 23.40 -5.61 -4.44
CA PRO A 109 24.19 -6.83 -4.23
C PRO A 109 23.47 -8.12 -4.65
N ASP A 110 22.13 -8.12 -4.64
CA ASP A 110 21.33 -9.28 -5.03
C ASP A 110 21.23 -9.45 -6.56
N PHE A 111 21.53 -8.43 -7.34
CA PHE A 111 21.41 -8.46 -8.81
C PHE A 111 22.31 -9.53 -9.45
N HIS A 112 23.52 -9.69 -8.91
CA HIS A 112 24.49 -10.68 -9.38
C HIS A 112 24.56 -11.93 -8.49
N ASN A 113 23.74 -12.01 -7.44
CA ASN A 113 23.73 -13.14 -6.53
C ASN A 113 23.10 -14.37 -7.20
N PRO A 114 23.82 -15.50 -7.36
CA PRO A 114 23.30 -16.69 -8.05
C PRO A 114 22.08 -17.32 -7.36
N ALA A 115 21.85 -17.04 -6.07
CA ALA A 115 20.65 -17.49 -5.38
C ALA A 115 19.38 -16.71 -5.80
N TYR A 116 19.54 -15.47 -6.27
CA TYR A 116 18.43 -14.54 -6.51
C TYR A 116 18.31 -14.12 -7.96
N ASN A 117 19.38 -14.14 -8.75
CA ASN A 117 19.40 -13.61 -10.12
C ASN A 117 18.72 -14.49 -11.18
N THR A 118 17.94 -15.49 -10.77
CA THR A 118 17.12 -16.29 -11.67
C THR A 118 15.66 -15.83 -11.64
N LYS A 119 14.89 -16.16 -12.68
CA LYS A 119 13.48 -15.75 -12.81
C LYS A 119 12.64 -15.97 -11.54
N ASN A 120 12.85 -17.09 -10.85
CA ASN A 120 12.13 -17.40 -9.62
C ASN A 120 12.98 -17.19 -8.36
N GLY A 121 14.31 -17.13 -8.46
CA GLY A 121 15.20 -17.03 -7.32
C GLY A 121 14.86 -18.08 -6.24
N ILE A 122 14.51 -17.61 -5.04
CA ILE A 122 14.12 -18.45 -3.90
C ILE A 122 12.68 -18.99 -3.96
N TYR A 123 11.87 -18.56 -4.93
CA TYR A 123 10.45 -18.86 -4.98
C TYR A 123 10.14 -20.09 -5.84
N TYR A 124 9.05 -20.78 -5.50
CA TYR A 124 8.43 -21.75 -6.38
C TYR A 124 7.49 -21.05 -7.37
N PRO A 125 7.34 -21.55 -8.61
CA PRO A 125 6.34 -21.03 -9.55
C PRO A 125 4.94 -21.02 -8.93
N ASN A 126 4.20 -19.94 -9.13
CA ASN A 126 2.82 -19.74 -8.67
C ASN A 126 2.63 -19.94 -7.16
N CYS A 127 3.67 -19.69 -6.36
CA CYS A 127 3.61 -19.81 -4.89
C CYS A 127 2.60 -18.84 -4.25
N GLY A 128 2.17 -17.82 -4.97
CA GLY A 128 1.24 -16.80 -4.52
C GLY A 128 1.96 -15.64 -3.85
N LEU A 129 1.48 -14.42 -4.11
CA LEU A 129 2.17 -13.20 -3.67
C LEU A 129 2.31 -13.11 -2.15
N LYS A 130 1.41 -13.73 -1.38
CA LYS A 130 1.53 -13.82 0.08
C LYS A 130 2.81 -14.50 0.56
N ASN A 131 3.41 -15.36 -0.27
CA ASN A 131 4.66 -16.07 -0.02
C ASN A 131 5.88 -15.41 -0.69
N VAL A 132 5.67 -14.28 -1.37
CA VAL A 132 6.73 -13.49 -1.98
C VAL A 132 7.14 -12.40 -1.01
N SER A 133 8.45 -12.24 -0.82
CA SER A 133 8.97 -11.08 -0.10
C SER A 133 8.99 -9.90 -1.07
N MET A 134 8.15 -8.90 -0.80
CA MET A 134 8.17 -7.63 -1.50
C MET A 134 9.23 -6.71 -0.90
N SER A 135 9.74 -5.76 -1.68
CA SER A 135 10.48 -4.61 -1.17
C SER A 135 9.66 -3.94 -0.05
N TRP A 136 10.31 -3.71 1.09
CA TRP A 136 9.66 -3.16 2.27
C TRP A 136 9.16 -1.73 2.04
N GLY A 137 7.95 -1.43 2.51
CA GLY A 137 7.34 -0.11 2.40
C GLY A 137 5.97 -0.02 3.08
N HIS A 138 5.26 1.07 2.80
CA HIS A 138 3.95 1.41 3.35
C HIS A 138 2.87 0.35 3.08
N ASP A 139 2.85 -0.27 1.89
CA ASP A 139 1.92 -1.36 1.53
C ASP A 139 1.93 -2.50 2.56
N ASP A 140 3.12 -3.07 2.77
CA ASP A 140 3.31 -4.26 3.60
C ASP A 140 3.11 -3.91 5.08
N TYR A 141 3.54 -2.72 5.51
CA TYR A 141 3.33 -2.26 6.87
C TYR A 141 1.84 -2.02 7.18
N MET A 142 1.11 -1.31 6.31
CA MET A 142 -0.31 -1.06 6.53
C MET A 142 -1.13 -2.35 6.48
N TYR A 143 -0.76 -3.30 5.61
CA TYR A 143 -1.33 -4.65 5.63
C TYR A 143 -1.10 -5.35 6.97
N MET A 144 0.10 -5.28 7.54
CA MET A 144 0.40 -5.87 8.86
C MET A 144 -0.39 -5.20 9.98
N VAL A 145 -0.46 -3.86 10.00
CA VAL A 145 -1.29 -3.09 10.94
C VAL A 145 -2.73 -3.59 10.87
N ALA A 146 -3.30 -3.69 9.67
CA ALA A 146 -4.69 -4.10 9.51
C ALA A 146 -4.95 -5.54 10.00
N LYS A 147 -4.07 -6.48 9.65
CA LYS A 147 -4.17 -7.89 10.06
C LYS A 147 -4.02 -8.07 11.56
N ALA A 148 -3.00 -7.46 12.16
CA ALA A 148 -2.68 -7.63 13.58
C ALA A 148 -3.73 -6.99 14.50
N ASN A 149 -4.39 -5.92 14.04
CA ASN A 149 -5.50 -5.28 14.76
C ASN A 149 -6.86 -5.92 14.49
N GLY A 150 -6.92 -7.07 13.79
CA GLY A 150 -8.15 -7.86 13.67
C GLY A 150 -9.24 -7.22 12.79
N THR A 151 -8.85 -6.49 11.74
CA THR A 151 -9.82 -5.92 10.80
C THR A 151 -10.80 -6.96 10.24
N THR A 152 -12.03 -6.52 9.97
CA THR A 152 -13.05 -7.32 9.28
C THR A 152 -13.14 -7.01 7.78
N LEU A 153 -12.22 -6.20 7.23
CA LEU A 153 -12.12 -5.94 5.80
C LEU A 153 -12.00 -7.25 5.00
N PRO A 154 -12.63 -7.33 3.81
CA PRO A 154 -12.51 -8.51 2.96
C PRO A 154 -11.09 -8.65 2.42
N GLU A 155 -10.74 -9.86 2.00
CA GLU A 155 -9.42 -10.17 1.44
C GLU A 155 -9.05 -9.31 0.24
N ALA A 156 -10.03 -8.93 -0.59
CA ALA A 156 -9.83 -8.00 -1.70
C ALA A 156 -9.29 -6.63 -1.25
N ALA A 157 -9.77 -6.08 -0.12
CA ALA A 157 -9.29 -4.82 0.44
C ALA A 157 -7.84 -4.95 0.92
N LEU A 158 -7.55 -6.05 1.64
CA LEU A 158 -6.21 -6.34 2.13
C LEU A 158 -5.21 -6.58 1.00
N PHE A 159 -5.67 -7.19 -0.10
CA PHE A 159 -4.87 -7.36 -1.31
C PHE A 159 -4.57 -6.03 -1.98
N ILE A 160 -5.53 -5.10 -2.03
CA ILE A 160 -5.29 -3.73 -2.51
C ILE A 160 -4.21 -3.07 -1.67
N ILE A 161 -4.42 -2.98 -0.35
CA ILE A 161 -3.50 -2.29 0.56
C ILE A 161 -2.07 -2.84 0.43
N ARG A 162 -1.91 -4.17 0.31
CA ARG A 162 -0.60 -4.81 0.27
C ARG A 162 0.14 -4.71 -1.07
N TYR A 163 -0.54 -4.44 -2.18
CA TYR A 163 0.06 -4.56 -3.52
C TYR A 163 -0.26 -3.39 -4.45
N HIS A 164 -0.78 -2.27 -3.93
CA HIS A 164 -1.16 -1.12 -4.75
C HIS A 164 0.04 -0.38 -5.33
N SER A 165 1.22 -0.51 -4.71
CA SER A 165 2.48 -0.01 -5.26
C SER A 165 3.14 -1.01 -6.20
N PHE A 166 2.58 -2.21 -6.47
CA PHE A 166 3.22 -3.23 -7.29
C PHE A 166 3.00 -3.02 -8.81
N TYR A 167 3.37 -1.83 -9.30
CA TYR A 167 3.20 -1.36 -10.67
C TYR A 167 3.72 -2.31 -11.76
N PRO A 168 4.92 -2.92 -11.63
CA PRO A 168 5.41 -3.92 -12.58
C PRO A 168 4.39 -5.01 -12.90
N VAL A 169 3.62 -5.43 -11.90
CA VAL A 169 2.59 -6.47 -12.03
C VAL A 169 1.30 -5.91 -12.64
N HIS A 170 0.72 -4.84 -12.08
CA HIS A 170 -0.62 -4.38 -12.49
C HIS A 170 -0.67 -3.54 -13.76
N THR A 171 0.44 -2.89 -14.13
CA THR A 171 0.53 -2.04 -15.32
C THR A 171 1.21 -2.76 -16.47
N LEU A 172 2.33 -3.45 -16.22
CA LEU A 172 3.18 -4.05 -17.25
C LEU A 172 3.06 -5.57 -17.37
N GLY A 173 2.41 -6.22 -16.39
CA GLY A 173 2.14 -7.65 -16.41
C GLY A 173 3.36 -8.54 -16.13
N ALA A 174 4.42 -7.97 -15.53
CA ALA A 174 5.58 -8.71 -15.04
C ALA A 174 5.21 -9.59 -13.83
N TYR A 175 6.15 -10.44 -13.37
CA TYR A 175 6.05 -11.32 -12.19
C TYR A 175 4.79 -12.22 -12.06
N LYS A 176 3.96 -12.36 -13.10
CA LYS A 176 2.79 -13.27 -13.10
C LYS A 176 3.14 -14.73 -12.82
N HIS A 177 4.40 -15.13 -13.03
CA HIS A 177 4.89 -16.47 -12.69
C HIS A 177 4.94 -16.74 -11.18
N LEU A 178 4.82 -15.72 -10.33
CA LEU A 178 4.74 -15.86 -8.87
C LEU A 178 3.29 -15.84 -8.36
N MET A 179 2.33 -15.33 -9.16
CA MET A 179 0.94 -15.19 -8.76
C MET A 179 0.22 -16.55 -8.71
N SER A 180 -0.61 -16.72 -7.69
CA SER A 180 -1.58 -17.81 -7.57
C SER A 180 -2.91 -17.47 -8.27
N GLU A 181 -3.82 -18.44 -8.35
CA GLU A 181 -5.17 -18.20 -8.86
C GLU A 181 -5.99 -17.24 -7.99
N GLU A 182 -5.73 -17.24 -6.68
CA GLU A 182 -6.35 -16.33 -5.71
C GLU A 182 -5.90 -14.89 -5.95
N ASP A 183 -4.60 -14.69 -6.16
CA ASP A 183 -4.05 -13.37 -6.50
C ASP A 183 -4.66 -12.84 -7.80
N ALA A 184 -4.79 -13.70 -8.82
CA ALA A 184 -5.41 -13.32 -10.09
C ALA A 184 -6.88 -12.86 -9.95
N LYS A 185 -7.64 -13.44 -9.00
CA LYS A 185 -9.02 -13.02 -8.71
C LYS A 185 -9.07 -11.66 -8.02
N ASN A 186 -8.19 -11.41 -7.06
CA ASN A 186 -8.13 -10.13 -6.34
C ASN A 186 -7.53 -9.01 -7.19
N PHE A 187 -6.73 -9.36 -8.19
CA PHE A 187 -6.11 -8.42 -9.11
C PHE A 187 -7.08 -7.49 -9.84
N LYS A 188 -8.31 -7.96 -10.10
CA LYS A 188 -9.36 -7.12 -10.69
C LYS A 188 -9.67 -5.90 -9.82
N TRP A 189 -9.67 -6.08 -8.50
CA TRP A 189 -9.96 -5.02 -7.53
C TRP A 189 -8.79 -4.06 -7.41
N LEU A 190 -7.56 -4.58 -7.45
CA LEU A 190 -6.36 -3.75 -7.50
C LEU A 190 -6.33 -2.83 -8.72
N LYS A 191 -6.71 -3.33 -9.90
CA LYS A 191 -6.82 -2.52 -11.11
C LYS A 191 -7.90 -1.45 -11.03
N ILE A 192 -9.03 -1.76 -10.39
CA ILE A 192 -10.09 -0.78 -10.13
C ILE A 192 -9.53 0.31 -9.22
N PHE A 193 -8.96 -0.06 -8.08
CA PHE A 193 -8.39 0.86 -7.10
C PHE A 193 -7.33 1.79 -7.71
N ASN A 194 -6.34 1.24 -8.43
CA ASN A 194 -5.21 2.00 -8.96
C ASN A 194 -5.63 3.13 -9.92
N LYS A 195 -6.77 2.99 -10.61
CA LYS A 195 -7.34 4.09 -11.42
C LYS A 195 -7.67 5.31 -10.55
N TYR A 196 -8.21 5.11 -9.36
CA TYR A 196 -8.61 6.20 -8.48
C TYR A 196 -7.42 6.78 -7.72
N ASP A 197 -6.54 5.92 -7.21
CA ASP A 197 -5.28 6.33 -6.59
C ASP A 197 -4.48 7.29 -7.50
N LEU A 198 -4.32 6.93 -8.77
CA LEU A 198 -3.54 7.74 -9.71
C LEU A 198 -4.30 8.95 -10.26
N TYR A 199 -5.58 8.78 -10.64
CA TYR A 199 -6.30 9.78 -11.45
C TYR A 199 -7.35 10.60 -10.70
N SER A 200 -7.51 10.41 -9.39
CA SER A 200 -8.41 11.24 -8.57
C SER A 200 -7.73 12.49 -8.00
N LYS A 201 -6.40 12.56 -8.06
CA LYS A 201 -5.59 13.71 -7.61
C LYS A 201 -6.09 15.00 -8.23
N SER A 202 -6.45 15.96 -7.38
CA SER A 202 -7.12 17.19 -7.80
C SER A 202 -6.71 18.38 -6.94
N LYS A 203 -6.69 19.57 -7.55
CA LYS A 203 -6.54 20.85 -6.82
C LYS A 203 -7.81 21.27 -6.09
N VAL A 204 -8.93 20.59 -6.33
CA VAL A 204 -10.18 20.82 -5.61
C VAL A 204 -10.16 19.99 -4.34
N LEU A 205 -10.07 20.67 -3.20
CA LEU A 205 -10.04 20.02 -1.89
C LEU A 205 -11.42 19.51 -1.49
N ILE A 206 -11.42 18.40 -0.77
CA ILE A 206 -12.61 17.84 -0.14
C ILE A 206 -12.82 18.53 1.21
N ASP A 207 -14.08 18.88 1.48
CA ASP A 207 -14.51 19.36 2.80
C ASP A 207 -14.46 18.18 3.78
N VAL A 208 -13.38 18.14 4.57
CA VAL A 208 -13.10 17.06 5.52
C VAL A 208 -14.22 16.94 6.55
N GLU A 209 -14.77 18.04 7.05
CA GLU A 209 -15.79 18.01 8.11
C GLU A 209 -17.12 17.49 7.57
N GLU A 210 -17.45 17.75 6.31
CA GLU A 210 -18.64 17.20 5.66
C GLU A 210 -18.57 15.66 5.55
N ILE A 211 -17.42 15.12 5.14
CA ILE A 211 -17.28 13.68 4.86
C ILE A 211 -16.88 12.85 6.08
N LYS A 212 -16.29 13.46 7.11
CA LYS A 212 -15.71 12.77 8.28
C LYS A 212 -16.71 11.85 8.98
N PRO A 213 -17.99 12.23 9.20
CA PRO A 213 -18.98 11.33 9.82
C PRO A 213 -19.18 10.02 9.04
N TYR A 214 -19.14 10.08 7.70
CA TYR A 214 -19.26 8.88 6.87
C TYR A 214 -18.07 7.95 7.06
N TYR A 215 -16.85 8.48 6.96
CA TYR A 215 -15.64 7.68 7.07
C TYR A 215 -15.42 7.11 8.47
N LEU A 216 -15.73 7.87 9.52
CA LEU A 216 -15.74 7.34 10.89
C LEU A 216 -16.70 6.15 11.03
N SER A 217 -17.89 6.22 10.43
CA SER A 217 -18.86 5.11 10.51
C SER A 217 -18.37 3.81 9.85
N ILE A 218 -17.64 3.89 8.74
CA ILE A 218 -17.08 2.70 8.08
C ILE A 218 -15.78 2.24 8.75
N ILE A 219 -14.99 3.15 9.34
CA ILE A 219 -13.86 2.79 10.19
C ILE A 219 -14.35 1.95 11.38
N ASP A 220 -15.37 2.43 12.09
CA ASP A 220 -15.96 1.73 13.25
C ASP A 220 -16.55 0.37 12.89
N LYS A 221 -17.03 0.21 11.64
CA LYS A 221 -17.53 -1.07 11.12
C LYS A 221 -16.40 -2.09 10.92
N TYR A 222 -15.23 -1.65 10.46
CA TYR A 222 -14.16 -2.53 9.97
C TYR A 222 -12.95 -2.66 10.89
N PHE A 223 -12.80 -1.78 11.86
CA PHE A 223 -11.66 -1.73 12.77
C PHE A 223 -12.09 -1.47 14.22
N PRO A 224 -11.29 -1.89 15.22
CA PRO A 224 -11.44 -1.39 16.57
C PRO A 224 -11.17 0.13 16.64
N ALA A 225 -11.69 0.80 17.67
CA ALA A 225 -11.54 2.24 17.84
C ALA A 225 -10.08 2.72 17.97
N LYS A 226 -9.21 1.87 18.51
CA LYS A 226 -7.77 2.13 18.64
C LYS A 226 -7.00 0.94 18.08
N LEU A 227 -5.97 1.25 17.32
CA LEU A 227 -5.07 0.28 16.70
C LEU A 227 -3.68 0.48 17.27
N ARG A 228 -2.93 -0.62 17.32
CA ARG A 228 -1.49 -0.62 17.52
C ARG A 228 -0.80 -0.40 16.19
N TRP A 229 0.15 0.53 16.17
CA TRP A 229 0.97 0.91 15.03
C TRP A 229 2.44 0.69 15.36
#